data_AF-A0AAV2JZK6-F1
#
_entry.id   AF-A0AAV2JZK6-F1
#
_cell.length_a   1.000
_cell.length_b   1.000
_cell.length_c   1.000
_cell.angle_alpha   90.00
_cell.angle_beta   90.00
_cell.angle_gamma   90.00
#
_symmetry.space_group_name_H-M   'P 1'
#
loop_
_entity.id
_entity.type
_entity.pdbx_description
1 polymer ?
#
loop_
_entity_poly.entity_id
_entity_poly.type
_entity_poly.pdbx_seq_one_letter_code
_entity_poly.pdbx_strand_id
1 'polypeptide(L)'
;MAMVCLTDFEEYAKAHLSKSTWDYYAAGADECCTRDDNVLAYKRIRLRPRILRDVSVSDTRTTVQGTEISFPVGIAPTAFHCLAWHEGEVATARATEALNTCYITSTYSTCSVEEIVAAAPGGYRWFQLYVYRDRKLSEHIVRRVEGLGYKALVLTVDVPYTGKRRNDIRNQFKLPPHLKVKNFDGVFQVNALYWAILTVSISHPFTLSV
;
A
#
# COMPACT_ATOMS: atom_id res chain seq x y z
N MET A 1 -10.29 -3.49 25.59
CA MET A 1 -10.47 -2.02 25.60
C MET A 1 -11.24 -1.65 24.35
N ALA A 2 -12.21 -0.74 24.41
CA ALA A 2 -12.88 -0.27 23.20
C ALA A 2 -11.89 0.59 22.39
N MET A 3 -11.80 0.32 21.09
CA MET A 3 -10.92 1.05 20.17
C MET A 3 -11.74 2.19 19.57
N VAL A 4 -11.36 3.45 19.82
CA VAL A 4 -12.17 4.62 19.46
C VAL A 4 -11.47 5.56 18.48
N CYS A 5 -10.16 5.42 18.32
CA CYS A 5 -9.37 6.20 17.36
C CYS A 5 -8.21 5.40 16.78
N LEU A 6 -7.61 5.89 15.69
CA LEU A 6 -6.54 5.18 14.98
C LEU A 6 -5.29 4.92 15.83
N THR A 7 -4.99 5.79 16.80
CA THR A 7 -3.84 5.58 17.71
C THR A 7 -4.06 4.39 18.64
N ASP A 8 -5.30 4.07 19.01
CA ASP A 8 -5.59 2.86 19.80
C ASP A 8 -5.23 1.60 18.98
N PHE A 9 -5.55 1.60 17.69
CA PHE A 9 -5.19 0.53 16.74
C PHE A 9 -3.68 0.41 16.58
N GLU A 10 -2.98 1.53 16.52
CA GLU A 10 -1.52 1.56 16.47
C GLU A 10 -0.90 0.94 17.73
N GLU A 11 -1.35 1.33 18.92
CA GLU A 11 -0.88 0.81 20.20
C GLU A 11 -1.17 -0.69 20.36
N TYR A 12 -2.37 -1.12 19.98
CA TYR A 12 -2.74 -2.52 19.96
C TYR A 12 -1.83 -3.31 19.00
N ALA A 13 -1.61 -2.82 17.79
CA ALA A 13 -0.71 -3.46 16.83
C ALA A 13 0.72 -3.57 17.36
N LYS A 14 1.25 -2.50 17.98
CA LYS A 14 2.58 -2.51 18.60
C LYS A 14 2.72 -3.55 19.71
N ALA A 15 1.66 -3.81 20.47
CA ALA A 15 1.66 -4.78 21.56
C ALA A 15 1.55 -6.24 21.06
N HIS A 16 0.99 -6.49 19.88
CA HIS A 16 0.66 -7.84 19.41
C HIS A 16 1.50 -8.31 18.21
N LEU A 17 2.07 -7.40 17.44
CA LEU A 17 2.96 -7.74 16.33
C LEU A 17 4.37 -8.07 16.83
N SER A 18 5.07 -8.93 16.10
CA SER A 18 6.50 -9.13 16.35
C SER A 18 7.23 -7.80 16.21
N LYS A 19 8.32 -7.60 16.98
CA LYS A 19 9.13 -6.38 16.89
C LYS A 19 9.55 -6.07 15.45
N SER A 20 10.00 -7.07 14.71
CA SER A 20 10.45 -6.91 13.33
C SER A 20 9.31 -6.50 12.40
N THR A 21 8.10 -7.03 12.58
CA THR A 21 6.92 -6.67 11.81
C THR A 21 6.45 -5.26 12.14
N TRP A 22 6.34 -4.94 13.43
CA TRP A 22 5.95 -3.62 13.90
C TRP A 22 6.89 -2.54 13.35
N ASP A 23 8.20 -2.76 13.50
CA ASP A 23 9.21 -1.82 13.04
C ASP A 23 9.17 -1.61 11.51
N TYR A 24 8.89 -2.66 10.73
CA TYR A 24 8.74 -2.56 9.27
C TYR A 24 7.58 -1.65 8.86
N TYR A 25 6.43 -1.77 9.55
CA TYR A 25 5.26 -0.93 9.25
C TYR A 25 5.39 0.49 9.80
N ALA A 26 5.93 0.65 11.01
CA ALA A 26 5.99 1.93 11.70
C ALA A 26 7.17 2.82 11.25
N ALA A 27 8.19 2.26 10.59
CA ALA A 27 9.40 3.00 10.23
C ALA A 27 9.20 4.00 9.08
N GLY A 28 9.84 5.16 9.22
CA GLY A 28 10.20 6.05 8.11
C GLY A 28 11.66 5.84 7.67
N ALA A 29 12.12 6.66 6.73
CA ALA A 29 13.52 6.72 6.35
C ALA A 29 14.35 7.45 7.43
N ASP A 30 15.58 6.97 7.65
CA ASP A 30 16.57 7.55 8.56
C ASP A 30 16.04 7.83 9.98
N GLU A 31 16.09 9.08 10.46
CA GLU A 31 15.55 9.50 11.77
C GLU A 31 14.01 9.61 11.79
N CYS A 32 13.32 9.30 10.69
CA CYS A 32 11.87 9.43 10.56
C CYS A 32 11.34 10.87 10.64
N CYS A 33 12.19 11.89 10.49
CA CYS A 33 11.80 13.30 10.58
C CYS A 33 10.57 13.65 9.70
N THR A 34 10.56 13.22 8.44
CA THR A 34 9.42 13.48 7.53
C THR A 34 8.16 12.72 7.93
N ARG A 35 8.28 11.48 8.44
CA ARG A 35 7.14 10.71 8.95
C ARG A 35 6.46 11.46 10.09
N ASP A 36 7.26 11.97 11.02
CA ASP A 36 6.76 12.68 12.19
C ASP A 36 6.20 14.05 11.79
N ASP A 37 6.85 14.76 10.85
CA ASP A 37 6.32 16.04 10.35
C ASP A 37 5.02 15.88 9.56
N ASN A 38 4.79 14.75 8.87
CA ASN A 38 3.51 14.51 8.16
C ASN A 38 2.31 14.60 9.12
N VAL A 39 2.43 14.06 10.33
CA VAL A 39 1.37 14.15 11.35
C VAL A 39 1.27 15.57 11.91
N LEU A 40 2.43 16.21 12.17
CA LEU A 40 2.46 17.58 12.68
C LEU A 40 1.92 18.60 11.67
N ALA A 41 2.05 18.35 10.37
CA ALA A 41 1.54 19.19 9.30
C ALA A 41 0.04 19.42 9.41
N TYR A 42 -0.73 18.36 9.68
CA TYR A 42 -2.18 18.50 9.89
C TYR A 42 -2.53 19.36 11.10
N LYS A 43 -1.70 19.37 12.16
CA LYS A 43 -1.92 20.23 13.35
C LYS A 43 -1.67 21.71 13.07
N ARG A 44 -0.94 22.04 12.01
CA ARG A 44 -0.72 23.43 11.56
C ARG A 44 -1.96 24.01 10.85
N ILE A 45 -2.83 23.16 10.31
CA ILE A 45 -4.06 23.57 9.63
C ILE A 45 -5.18 23.74 10.66
N ARG A 46 -5.82 24.92 10.67
CA ARG A 46 -6.96 25.21 11.56
C ARG A 46 -8.25 25.28 10.76
N LEU A 47 -9.28 24.57 11.22
CA LEU A 47 -10.61 24.65 10.64
C LEU A 47 -11.38 25.81 11.28
N ARG A 48 -12.01 26.66 10.45
CA ARG A 48 -12.94 27.70 10.91
C ARG A 48 -14.37 27.16 10.82
N PRO A 49 -14.99 26.72 11.93
CA PRO A 49 -16.35 26.21 11.89
C PRO A 49 -17.32 27.31 11.42
N ARG A 50 -18.28 26.94 10.59
CA ARG A 50 -19.36 27.83 10.15
C ARG A 50 -20.59 27.53 11.00
N ILE A 51 -21.06 28.53 11.72
CA ILE A 51 -22.24 28.41 12.61
C ILE A 51 -23.54 28.57 11.81
N LEU A 52 -24.65 28.09 12.39
CA LEU A 52 -26.00 28.20 11.83
C LEU A 52 -26.11 27.63 10.40
N ARG A 53 -25.42 26.51 10.15
CA ARG A 53 -25.58 25.72 8.91
C ARG A 53 -26.43 24.51 9.22
N ASP A 54 -27.43 24.26 8.37
CA ASP A 54 -28.18 23.01 8.44
C ASP A 54 -27.27 21.85 8.04
N VAL A 55 -27.01 20.97 9.00
CA VAL A 55 -26.21 19.76 8.86
C VAL A 55 -27.01 18.52 9.29
N SER A 56 -28.35 18.64 9.31
CA SER A 56 -29.26 17.53 9.65
C SER A 56 -29.06 16.30 8.75
N VAL A 57 -28.57 16.52 7.53
CA VAL A 57 -28.11 15.49 6.61
C VAL A 57 -26.68 15.80 6.18
N SER A 58 -25.77 14.85 6.39
CA SER A 58 -24.37 14.93 5.93
C SER A 58 -24.10 13.79 4.96
N ASP A 59 -23.87 14.11 3.69
CA ASP A 59 -23.51 13.13 2.65
C ASP A 59 -22.00 13.21 2.38
N THR A 60 -21.30 12.11 2.64
CA THR A 60 -19.85 12.00 2.40
C THR A 60 -19.51 11.39 1.05
N ARG A 61 -20.51 10.93 0.28
CA ARG A 61 -20.27 10.25 -0.99
C ARG A 61 -19.58 11.18 -1.98
N THR A 62 -18.70 10.59 -2.78
CA THR A 62 -17.96 11.32 -3.81
C THR A 62 -17.63 10.38 -4.97
N THR A 63 -17.03 10.92 -6.03
CA THR A 63 -16.63 10.14 -7.20
C THR A 63 -15.13 10.19 -7.41
N VAL A 64 -14.54 9.04 -7.76
CA VAL A 64 -13.12 8.92 -8.12
C VAL A 64 -13.04 8.20 -9.45
N GLN A 65 -12.46 8.83 -10.48
CA GLN A 65 -12.35 8.29 -11.84
C GLN A 65 -13.69 7.73 -12.37
N GLY A 66 -14.78 8.47 -12.14
CA GLY A 66 -16.12 8.10 -12.60
C GLY A 66 -16.83 7.01 -11.80
N THR A 67 -16.24 6.48 -10.72
CA THR A 67 -16.88 5.52 -9.81
C THR A 67 -17.26 6.21 -8.50
N GLU A 68 -18.49 6.02 -8.03
CA GLU A 68 -18.95 6.53 -6.73
C GLU A 68 -18.33 5.71 -5.58
N ILE A 69 -17.88 6.39 -4.53
CA ILE A 69 -17.43 5.81 -3.26
C ILE A 69 -18.19 6.44 -2.10
N SER A 70 -18.34 5.69 -1.00
CA SER A 70 -19.17 6.10 0.14
C SER A 70 -18.63 7.30 0.92
N PHE A 71 -17.32 7.51 0.91
CA PHE A 71 -16.61 8.59 1.61
C PHE A 71 -15.24 8.82 0.97
N PRO A 72 -14.63 10.02 1.08
CA PRO A 72 -13.43 10.41 0.33
C PRO A 72 -12.12 9.85 0.93
N VAL A 73 -12.10 8.58 1.32
CA VAL A 73 -10.93 7.90 1.89
C VAL A 73 -10.86 6.49 1.32
N GLY A 74 -9.77 6.17 0.61
CA GLY A 74 -9.44 4.83 0.14
C GLY A 74 -8.25 4.23 0.88
N ILE A 75 -7.93 2.97 0.56
CA ILE A 75 -6.79 2.26 1.14
C ILE A 75 -5.60 2.32 0.18
N ALA A 76 -4.52 2.93 0.66
CA ALA A 76 -3.25 3.08 -0.05
C ALA A 76 -2.54 1.72 -0.22
N PRO A 77 -1.63 1.59 -1.21
CA PRO A 77 -0.90 0.35 -1.42
C PRO A 77 0.14 0.15 -0.31
N THR A 78 -0.11 -0.84 0.53
CA THR A 78 0.82 -1.35 1.54
C THR A 78 1.20 -2.80 1.21
N ALA A 79 2.46 -3.16 1.42
CA ALA A 79 2.96 -4.50 1.10
C ALA A 79 2.82 -5.46 2.30
N PHE A 80 2.73 -6.76 1.99
CA PHE A 80 2.84 -7.87 2.94
C PHE A 80 1.80 -7.87 4.08
N HIS A 81 0.51 -7.69 3.80
CA HIS A 81 -0.52 -7.63 4.87
C HIS A 81 -0.57 -8.90 5.72
N CYS A 82 -0.14 -10.05 5.19
CA CYS A 82 -0.06 -11.30 5.95
C CYS A 82 0.94 -11.27 7.12
N LEU A 83 1.80 -10.26 7.22
CA LEU A 83 2.62 -10.04 8.42
C LEU A 83 1.77 -9.55 9.60
N ALA A 84 0.69 -8.81 9.34
CA ALA A 84 -0.19 -8.26 10.37
C ALA A 84 -1.34 -9.21 10.72
N TRP A 85 -1.90 -9.90 9.72
CA TRP A 85 -3.05 -10.78 9.89
C TRP A 85 -3.05 -11.88 8.84
N HIS A 86 -3.36 -13.13 9.20
CA HIS A 86 -3.22 -14.28 8.31
C HIS A 86 -4.03 -14.21 7.00
N GLU A 87 -5.17 -13.52 6.98
CA GLU A 87 -5.95 -13.30 5.74
C GLU A 87 -5.39 -12.15 4.88
N GLY A 88 -4.48 -11.32 5.41
CA GLY A 88 -3.76 -10.27 4.69
C GLY A 88 -4.63 -9.38 3.80
N GLU A 89 -4.24 -9.27 2.53
CA GLU A 89 -4.89 -8.40 1.56
C GLU A 89 -6.32 -8.83 1.21
N VAL A 90 -6.67 -10.11 1.40
CA VAL A 90 -8.05 -10.62 1.23
C VAL A 90 -8.99 -10.01 2.27
N ALA A 91 -8.57 -9.90 3.53
CA ALA A 91 -9.36 -9.23 4.56
C ALA A 91 -9.55 -7.73 4.25
N THR A 92 -8.48 -7.07 3.78
CA THR A 92 -8.54 -5.67 3.35
C THR A 92 -9.54 -5.49 2.19
N ALA A 93 -9.50 -6.36 1.18
CA ALA A 93 -10.38 -6.30 0.03
C ALA A 93 -11.86 -6.41 0.42
N ARG A 94 -12.20 -7.39 1.27
CA ARG A 94 -13.56 -7.56 1.83
C ARG A 94 -14.03 -6.32 2.58
N ALA A 95 -13.17 -5.75 3.43
CA ALA A 95 -13.50 -4.55 4.19
C ALA A 95 -13.77 -3.35 3.27
N THR A 96 -12.95 -3.16 2.24
CA THR A 96 -13.12 -2.04 1.29
C THR A 96 -14.33 -2.19 0.39
N GLU A 97 -14.69 -3.42 0.00
CA GLU A 97 -15.93 -3.68 -0.73
C GLU A 97 -17.15 -3.42 0.15
N ALA A 98 -17.15 -3.92 1.39
CA ALA A 98 -18.24 -3.70 2.34
C ALA A 98 -18.46 -2.20 2.65
N LEU A 99 -17.39 -1.42 2.66
CA LEU A 99 -17.43 0.04 2.86
C LEU A 99 -17.66 0.83 1.57
N ASN A 100 -17.65 0.18 0.41
CA ASN A 100 -17.69 0.79 -0.91
C ASN A 100 -16.69 1.94 -1.06
N THR A 101 -15.40 1.60 -0.90
CA THR A 101 -14.28 2.53 -1.15
C THR A 101 -13.17 1.89 -1.99
N CYS A 102 -12.28 2.73 -2.50
CA CYS A 102 -11.16 2.29 -3.34
C CYS A 102 -10.11 1.54 -2.53
N TYR A 103 -9.71 0.36 -3.01
CA TYR A 103 -8.52 -0.36 -2.55
C TYR A 103 -7.42 -0.35 -3.61
N ILE A 104 -6.28 0.24 -3.29
CA ILE A 104 -5.09 0.20 -4.13
C ILE A 104 -4.23 -1.00 -3.68
N THR A 105 -4.24 -2.08 -4.46
CA THR A 105 -3.46 -3.30 -4.15
C THR A 105 -1.99 -3.09 -4.49
N SER A 106 -1.08 -3.48 -3.58
CA SER A 106 0.37 -3.41 -3.83
C SER A 106 0.85 -4.50 -4.79
N THR A 107 1.85 -4.18 -5.62
CA THR A 107 2.62 -5.20 -6.36
C THR A 107 3.20 -6.25 -5.41
N TYR A 108 3.61 -5.86 -4.20
CA TYR A 108 4.20 -6.75 -3.18
C TYR A 108 3.16 -7.34 -2.20
N SER A 109 1.98 -7.67 -2.70
CA SER A 109 0.94 -8.35 -1.95
C SER A 109 1.32 -9.79 -1.56
N THR A 110 0.96 -10.20 -0.35
CA THR A 110 1.06 -11.58 0.14
C THR A 110 -0.12 -12.48 -0.27
N CYS A 111 -1.21 -11.90 -0.78
CA CYS A 111 -2.25 -12.60 -1.55
C CYS A 111 -2.06 -12.36 -3.06
N SER A 112 -2.48 -13.29 -3.90
CA SER A 112 -2.48 -13.05 -5.36
C SER A 112 -3.62 -12.10 -5.73
N VAL A 113 -3.50 -11.41 -6.87
CA VAL A 113 -4.57 -10.56 -7.38
C VAL A 113 -5.87 -11.32 -7.67
N GLU A 114 -5.81 -12.62 -8.00
CA GLU A 114 -6.98 -13.50 -8.13
C GLU A 114 -7.62 -13.80 -6.77
N GLU A 115 -6.84 -14.12 -5.74
CA GLU A 115 -7.35 -14.35 -4.39
C GLU A 115 -8.07 -13.11 -3.86
N ILE A 116 -7.49 -11.93 -4.10
CA ILE A 116 -8.06 -10.63 -3.72
C ILE A 116 -9.39 -10.38 -4.44
N VAL A 117 -9.45 -10.61 -5.75
CA VAL A 117 -10.67 -10.41 -6.55
C VAL A 117 -11.74 -11.44 -6.21
N ALA A 118 -11.37 -12.70 -5.99
CA ALA A 118 -12.29 -13.75 -5.60
C ALA A 118 -12.92 -13.48 -4.23
N ALA A 119 -12.16 -12.91 -3.29
CA ALA A 119 -12.65 -12.61 -1.96
C ALA A 119 -13.61 -11.42 -1.89
N ALA A 120 -13.52 -10.49 -2.83
CA ALA A 120 -14.34 -9.30 -2.89
C ALA A 120 -14.56 -8.96 -4.37
N PRO A 121 -15.50 -9.60 -5.09
CA PRO A 121 -15.64 -9.53 -6.55
C PRO A 121 -16.20 -8.19 -7.07
N GLY A 122 -17.01 -7.48 -6.29
CA GLY A 122 -17.57 -6.15 -6.58
C GLY A 122 -16.72 -4.97 -6.10
N GLY A 123 -15.65 -5.21 -5.33
CA GLY A 123 -14.78 -4.16 -4.80
C GLY A 123 -14.19 -3.22 -5.87
N TYR A 124 -14.14 -1.92 -5.55
CA TYR A 124 -13.48 -0.93 -6.39
C TYR A 124 -11.97 -0.96 -6.17
N ARG A 125 -11.21 -1.49 -7.13
CA ARG A 125 -9.78 -1.79 -6.98
C ARG A 125 -8.91 -1.10 -8.00
N TRP A 126 -7.82 -0.52 -7.54
CA TRP A 126 -6.69 -0.04 -8.34
C TRP A 126 -5.46 -0.90 -8.05
N PHE A 127 -4.49 -0.90 -8.96
CA PHE A 127 -3.27 -1.68 -8.79
C PHE A 127 -2.05 -0.76 -8.78
N GLN A 128 -1.27 -0.83 -7.71
CA GLN A 128 0.01 -0.14 -7.63
C GLN A 128 1.08 -0.94 -8.38
N LEU A 129 1.80 -0.28 -9.28
CA LEU A 129 2.83 -0.86 -10.13
C LEU A 129 4.21 -0.27 -9.82
N TYR A 130 5.19 -1.14 -9.59
CA TYR A 130 6.61 -0.84 -9.77
C TYR A 130 7.04 -1.26 -11.18
N VAL A 131 7.79 -0.39 -11.87
CA VAL A 131 8.30 -0.73 -13.22
C VAL A 131 9.64 -1.44 -13.11
N TYR A 132 9.62 -2.74 -13.37
CA TYR A 132 10.82 -3.57 -13.32
C TYR A 132 11.70 -3.37 -14.55
N ARG A 133 13.01 -3.63 -14.39
CA ARG A 133 13.99 -3.55 -15.49
C ARG A 133 13.58 -4.45 -16.67
N ASP A 134 13.10 -5.65 -16.37
CA ASP A 134 12.40 -6.48 -17.35
C ASP A 134 10.99 -5.91 -17.57
N ARG A 135 10.78 -5.26 -18.71
CA ARG A 135 9.49 -4.68 -19.06
C ARG A 135 8.43 -5.74 -19.34
N LYS A 136 8.81 -6.96 -19.75
CA LYS A 136 7.86 -8.06 -19.96
C LYS A 136 7.17 -8.46 -18.66
N LEU A 137 7.88 -8.37 -17.54
CA LEU A 137 7.29 -8.61 -16.21
C LEU A 137 6.22 -7.57 -15.88
N SER A 138 6.53 -6.30 -16.14
CA SER A 138 5.57 -5.21 -15.88
C SER A 138 4.35 -5.33 -16.79
N GLU A 139 4.56 -5.62 -18.08
CA GLU A 139 3.49 -5.86 -19.06
C GLU A 139 2.60 -7.06 -18.68
N HIS A 140 3.21 -8.17 -18.25
CA HIS A 140 2.47 -9.35 -17.82
C HIS A 140 1.55 -9.06 -16.63
N ILE A 141 2.06 -8.35 -15.61
CA ILE A 141 1.26 -7.96 -14.45
C ILE A 141 0.12 -7.02 -14.84
N VAL A 142 0.40 -6.02 -15.67
CA VAL A 142 -0.62 -5.08 -16.15
C VAL A 142 -1.75 -5.82 -16.85
N ARG A 143 -1.43 -6.68 -17.83
CA ARG A 143 -2.45 -7.48 -18.52
C ARG A 143 -3.25 -8.38 -17.58
N ARG A 144 -2.59 -8.96 -16.58
CA ARG A 144 -3.23 -9.81 -15.58
C ARG A 144 -4.24 -9.03 -14.74
N VAL A 145 -3.89 -7.84 -14.23
CA VAL A 145 -4.81 -7.04 -13.41
C VAL A 145 -5.91 -6.38 -14.24
N GLU A 146 -5.62 -5.99 -15.48
CA GLU A 146 -6.64 -5.54 -16.43
C GLU A 146 -7.69 -6.63 -16.69
N GLY A 147 -7.26 -7.87 -16.95
CA GLY A 147 -8.15 -9.01 -17.13
C GLY A 147 -8.99 -9.36 -15.90
N LEU A 148 -8.54 -8.95 -14.71
CA LEU A 148 -9.26 -9.11 -13.44
C LEU A 148 -10.13 -7.90 -13.07
N GLY A 149 -10.26 -6.91 -13.96
CA GLY A 149 -11.19 -5.79 -13.80
C GLY A 149 -10.71 -4.67 -12.87
N TYR A 150 -9.41 -4.59 -12.57
CA TYR A 150 -8.83 -3.42 -11.90
C TYR A 150 -9.06 -2.15 -12.73
N LYS A 151 -9.38 -1.04 -12.07
CA LYS A 151 -9.90 0.16 -12.74
C LYS A 151 -8.86 1.23 -13.03
N ALA A 152 -7.70 1.17 -12.38
CA ALA A 152 -6.59 2.07 -12.64
C ALA A 152 -5.26 1.47 -12.21
N LEU A 153 -4.18 2.02 -12.77
CA LEU A 153 -2.81 1.77 -12.34
C LEU A 153 -2.31 2.97 -11.52
N VAL A 154 -1.61 2.69 -10.43
CA VAL A 154 -0.92 3.67 -9.60
C VAL A 154 0.58 3.43 -9.74
N LEU A 155 1.23 4.26 -10.56
CA LEU A 155 2.65 4.13 -10.82
C LEU A 155 3.48 4.73 -9.68
N THR A 156 4.22 3.90 -8.95
CA THR A 156 5.11 4.39 -7.89
C THR A 156 6.47 4.74 -8.48
N VAL A 157 6.81 6.03 -8.49
CA VAL A 157 8.00 6.59 -9.15
C VAL A 157 9.07 7.11 -8.19
N ASP A 158 8.79 7.12 -6.89
CA ASP A 158 9.64 7.68 -5.84
C ASP A 158 10.58 6.63 -5.18
N VAL A 159 10.55 5.38 -5.63
CA VAL A 159 11.41 4.30 -5.11
C VAL A 159 12.31 3.73 -6.21
N PRO A 160 13.26 4.51 -6.77
CA PRO A 160 14.27 3.93 -7.64
C PRO A 160 15.24 3.02 -6.87
N TYR A 161 15.46 3.35 -5.60
CA TYR A 161 16.13 2.57 -4.57
C TYR A 161 15.30 2.64 -3.30
N THR A 162 15.47 1.66 -2.41
CA THR A 162 14.81 1.71 -1.11
C THR A 162 15.37 2.81 -0.22
N GLY A 163 14.46 3.51 0.46
CA GLY A 163 14.85 4.43 1.54
C GLY A 163 15.56 3.69 2.68
N LYS A 164 16.47 4.38 3.36
CA LYS A 164 17.27 3.80 4.45
C LYS A 164 16.45 3.65 5.73
N ARG A 165 15.72 2.54 5.87
CA ARG A 165 14.94 2.22 7.08
C ARG A 165 15.83 1.56 8.12
N ARG A 166 16.27 2.34 9.11
CA ARG A 166 17.28 1.88 10.10
C ARG A 166 16.81 0.70 10.95
N ASN A 167 15.52 0.63 11.26
CA ASN A 167 14.99 -0.49 12.03
C ASN A 167 14.97 -1.78 11.20
N ASP A 168 14.60 -1.71 9.91
CA ASP A 168 14.69 -2.86 9.00
C ASP A 168 16.13 -3.38 8.89
N ILE A 169 17.12 -2.47 8.80
CA ILE A 169 18.54 -2.83 8.78
C ILE A 169 18.97 -3.53 10.08
N ARG A 170 18.61 -2.97 11.24
CA ARG A 170 18.96 -3.54 12.56
C ARG A 170 18.30 -4.88 12.81
N ASN A 171 17.04 -5.02 12.41
CA ASN A 171 16.28 -6.26 12.54
C ASN A 171 16.64 -7.28 11.44
N GLN A 172 17.47 -6.89 10.46
CA GLN A 172 17.76 -7.67 9.25
C GLN A 172 16.48 -8.17 8.59
N PHE A 173 15.52 -7.26 8.41
CA PHE A 173 14.15 -7.61 7.99
C PHE A 173 14.15 -8.45 6.72
N LYS A 174 13.44 -9.57 6.78
CA LYS A 174 13.13 -10.46 5.67
C LYS A 174 11.70 -10.93 5.81
N LEU A 175 11.04 -11.17 4.68
CA LEU A 175 9.73 -11.82 4.70
C LEU A 175 9.88 -13.23 5.31
N PRO A 176 9.05 -13.62 6.30
CA PRO A 176 9.10 -14.96 6.90
C PRO A 176 8.98 -16.06 5.83
N PRO A 177 9.66 -17.22 5.99
CA PRO A 177 9.73 -18.25 4.92
C PRO A 177 8.39 -18.81 4.45
N HIS A 178 7.36 -18.76 5.31
CA HIS A 178 6.01 -19.23 4.99
C HIS A 178 5.18 -18.20 4.20
N LEU A 179 5.66 -16.96 4.08
CA LEU A 179 5.05 -15.89 3.30
C LEU A 179 5.86 -15.65 2.02
N LYS A 180 5.16 -15.27 0.96
CA LYS A 180 5.75 -14.95 -0.35
C LYS A 180 4.99 -13.80 -0.99
N VAL A 181 5.63 -13.11 -1.93
CA VAL A 181 4.92 -12.21 -2.83
C VAL A 181 4.23 -13.05 -3.90
N LYS A 182 2.93 -13.29 -3.71
CA LYS A 182 2.19 -14.22 -4.57
C LYS A 182 1.99 -13.73 -6.00
N ASN A 183 2.10 -12.42 -6.25
CA ASN A 183 2.03 -11.89 -7.61
C ASN A 183 3.17 -12.39 -8.51
N PHE A 184 4.28 -12.85 -7.95
CA PHE A 184 5.43 -13.39 -8.69
C PHE A 184 5.60 -14.91 -8.54
N ASP A 185 4.72 -15.59 -7.79
CA ASP A 185 4.87 -17.03 -7.54
C ASP A 185 4.71 -17.84 -8.84
N GLY A 186 5.60 -18.81 -9.04
CA GLY A 186 5.66 -19.60 -10.27
C GLY A 186 6.14 -18.87 -11.53
N VAL A 187 6.33 -17.55 -11.50
CA VAL A 187 6.79 -16.77 -12.66
C VAL A 187 8.31 -16.61 -12.66
N PHE A 188 8.98 -16.57 -11.49
CA PHE A 188 10.45 -16.40 -11.39
C PHE A 188 11.09 -17.08 -10.16
N GLN A 189 12.37 -17.49 -10.29
CA GLN A 189 13.18 -18.00 -9.17
C GLN A 189 13.52 -16.87 -8.18
N VAL A 190 13.22 -17.11 -6.89
CA VAL A 190 13.20 -16.15 -5.76
C VAL A 190 14.58 -15.61 -5.34
N ASN A 191 15.67 -15.86 -6.08
CA ASN A 191 16.97 -15.25 -5.75
C ASN A 191 17.04 -13.74 -6.08
N ALA A 192 16.08 -13.22 -6.86
CA ALA A 192 16.10 -11.85 -7.36
C ALA A 192 15.29 -10.84 -6.53
N LEU A 193 14.45 -11.24 -5.57
CA LEU A 193 13.59 -10.28 -4.85
C LEU A 193 14.40 -9.30 -3.98
N TYR A 194 15.52 -9.78 -3.41
CA TYR A 194 16.46 -8.96 -2.66
C TYR A 194 17.20 -7.93 -3.55
N TRP A 195 17.42 -8.26 -4.83
CA TRP A 195 18.14 -7.41 -5.80
C TRP A 195 17.22 -6.53 -6.66
N ALA A 196 15.96 -6.94 -6.87
CA ALA A 196 14.96 -6.18 -7.60
C ALA A 196 14.51 -4.93 -6.82
N ILE A 197 14.48 -5.02 -5.50
CA ILE A 197 14.24 -3.89 -4.59
C ILE A 197 15.40 -2.86 -4.64
N LEU A 198 16.60 -3.27 -5.09
CA LEU A 198 17.80 -2.44 -5.15
C LEU A 198 18.10 -1.88 -6.55
N THR A 199 17.34 -2.22 -7.59
CA THR A 199 17.76 -1.86 -8.96
C THR A 199 16.60 -1.46 -9.86
N VAL A 200 15.98 -0.31 -9.60
CA VAL A 200 15.37 0.50 -10.67
C VAL A 200 16.46 1.42 -11.21
N SER A 201 17.50 0.83 -11.82
CA SER A 201 18.55 1.60 -12.47
C SER A 201 18.07 2.03 -13.85
N ILE A 202 17.82 3.33 -14.03
CA ILE A 202 17.85 3.97 -15.35
C ILE A 202 19.34 4.07 -15.73
N SER A 203 19.91 2.98 -16.21
CA SER A 203 21.26 3.00 -16.78
C SER A 203 21.16 3.43 -18.24
N HIS A 204 21.07 4.73 -18.50
CA HIS A 204 21.59 5.39 -19.70
C HIS A 204 22.12 6.77 -19.27
N PRO A 205 23.41 7.08 -19.47
CA PRO A 205 23.90 8.43 -19.30
C PRO A 205 23.27 9.30 -20.40
N PHE A 206 22.36 10.18 -20.02
CA PHE A 206 22.04 11.33 -20.86
C PHE A 206 23.28 12.23 -20.85
N THR A 207 24.14 12.07 -21.87
CA THR A 207 25.10 13.11 -22.24
C THR A 207 24.30 14.32 -22.69
N LEU A 208 24.21 15.32 -21.81
CA LEU A 208 23.86 16.69 -22.17
C LEU A 208 25.06 17.26 -22.95
N SER A 209 24.98 17.21 -24.27
CA SER A 209 25.71 18.14 -25.13
C SER A 209 24.93 19.45 -25.15
N VAL A 210 25.52 20.48 -24.53
CA VAL A 210 25.21 21.89 -24.78
C VAL A 210 25.72 22.25 -26.17
#